data_AF-A0ABD7QKW9-F1
#
_entry.id   AF-A0ABD7QKW9-F1
#
_cell.length_a   1.000
_cell.length_b   1.000
_cell.length_c   1.000
_cell.angle_alpha   90.00
_cell.angle_beta   90.00
_cell.angle_gamma   90.00
#
_symmetry.space_group_name_H-M   'P 1'
#
loop_
_entity.id
_entity.type
_entity.pdbx_description
1 polymer ?
#
loop_
_entity_poly.entity_id
_entity_poly.type
_entity_poly.pdbx_seq_one_letter_code
_entity_poly.pdbx_strand_id
1 'polypeptide(L)'
;MKIMAICGSGLGSSFMVEMNIKKVLKKLEIEAEVEHSDLSSATPGAADLFVMAKDIAASASVPESQLVVITNIIDINELEAQLRAWFAKQ
;
A
#
# COMPACT_ATOMS: atom_id res chain seq x y z
N MET A 1 11.60 -6.57 2.72
CA MET A 1 10.83 -5.37 2.35
C MET A 1 9.53 -5.39 3.13
N LYS A 2 9.19 -4.28 3.77
CA LYS A 2 7.97 -4.10 4.55
C LYS A 2 7.02 -3.14 3.82
N ILE A 3 5.78 -3.59 3.59
CA ILE A 3 4.71 -2.83 2.96
C ILE A 3 3.60 -2.62 3.98
N MET A 4 3.13 -1.40 4.11
CA MET A 4 2.03 -1.04 5.01
C MET A 4 0.80 -0.62 4.21
N ALA A 5 -0.29 -1.38 4.37
CA ALA A 5 -1.58 -1.08 3.79
C ALA A 5 -2.42 -0.21 4.73
N ILE A 6 -2.85 0.95 4.28
CA ILE A 6 -3.59 1.91 5.11
C ILE A 6 -4.87 2.32 4.38
N CYS A 7 -5.99 2.20 5.07
CA CYS A 7 -7.30 2.61 4.56
C CYS A 7 -8.05 3.45 5.60
N GLY A 8 -8.63 4.56 5.17
CA GLY A 8 -9.35 5.50 6.05
C GLY A 8 -10.69 4.98 6.57
N SER A 9 -11.23 3.90 5.98
CA SER A 9 -12.56 3.37 6.29
C SER A 9 -12.59 2.28 7.37
N GLY A 10 -11.45 1.93 7.98
CA GLY A 10 -11.35 1.01 9.13
C GLY A 10 -10.62 -0.31 8.86
N LEU A 11 -10.50 -1.15 9.90
CA LEU A 11 -9.67 -2.38 9.90
C LEU A 11 -10.00 -3.36 8.78
N GLY A 12 -11.30 -3.55 8.45
CA GLY A 12 -11.71 -4.49 7.41
C GLY A 12 -11.25 -4.09 6.00
N SER A 13 -11.22 -2.78 5.72
CA SER A 13 -10.76 -2.26 4.44
C SER A 13 -9.24 -2.33 4.31
N SER A 14 -8.51 -2.03 5.38
CA SER A 14 -7.04 -2.17 5.39
C SER A 14 -6.62 -3.64 5.22
N PHE A 15 -7.35 -4.58 5.82
CA PHE A 15 -7.11 -6.02 5.64
C PHE A 15 -7.37 -6.48 4.19
N MET A 16 -8.43 -5.98 3.55
CA MET A 16 -8.71 -6.29 2.15
C MET A 16 -7.57 -5.83 1.22
N VAL A 17 -7.05 -4.62 1.45
CA VAL A 17 -5.90 -4.08 0.70
C VAL A 17 -4.67 -4.97 0.92
N GLU A 18 -4.37 -5.35 2.18
CA GLU A 18 -3.28 -6.27 2.50
C GLU A 18 -3.39 -7.59 1.70
N MET A 19 -4.56 -8.23 1.71
CA MET A 19 -4.78 -9.48 0.97
C MET A 19 -4.55 -9.30 -0.53
N ASN A 20 -4.99 -8.18 -1.10
CA ASN A 20 -4.82 -7.88 -2.52
C ASN A 20 -3.35 -7.61 -2.87
N ILE A 21 -2.62 -6.86 -2.02
CA ILE A 21 -1.17 -6.66 -2.19
C ILE A 21 -0.45 -8.00 -2.17
N LYS A 22 -0.72 -8.86 -1.19
CA LYS A 22 -0.10 -10.20 -1.10
C LYS A 22 -0.34 -11.05 -2.36
N LYS A 23 -1.56 -10.99 -2.94
CA LYS A 23 -1.87 -11.68 -4.21
C LYS A 23 -1.05 -11.13 -5.38
N VAL A 24 -0.94 -9.81 -5.49
CA VAL A 24 -0.17 -9.15 -6.55
C VAL A 24 1.32 -9.49 -6.41
N LEU A 25 1.89 -9.34 -5.21
CA LEU A 25 3.29 -9.66 -4.95
C LEU A 25 3.63 -11.10 -5.33
N LYS A 26 2.75 -12.05 -5.00
CA LYS A 26 2.90 -13.46 -5.38
C LYS A 26 2.92 -13.65 -6.91
N LYS A 27 2.11 -12.88 -7.65
CA LYS A 27 2.10 -12.91 -9.12
C LYS A 27 3.35 -12.26 -9.73
N LEU A 28 3.93 -11.28 -9.04
CA LEU A 28 5.18 -10.61 -9.44
C LEU A 28 6.43 -11.36 -8.96
N GLU A 29 6.28 -12.45 -8.21
CA GLU A 29 7.37 -13.20 -7.59
C GLU A 29 8.25 -12.34 -6.67
N ILE A 30 7.63 -11.37 -5.96
CA ILE A 30 8.29 -10.47 -5.03
C ILE A 30 8.01 -10.93 -3.59
N GLU A 31 9.07 -11.13 -2.80
CA GLU A 31 8.96 -11.38 -1.36
C GLU A 31 8.92 -10.06 -0.57
N ALA A 32 7.77 -9.78 0.04
CA ALA A 32 7.62 -8.68 0.99
C ALA A 32 6.66 -9.04 2.12
N GLU A 33 6.92 -8.47 3.30
CA GLU A 33 6.03 -8.53 4.45
C GLU A 33 4.98 -7.43 4.31
N VAL A 34 3.71 -7.80 4.35
CA VAL A 34 2.61 -6.84 4.23
C VAL A 34 1.80 -6.85 5.51
N GLU A 35 1.74 -5.69 6.16
CA GLU A 35 0.93 -5.42 7.33
C GLU A 35 -0.11 -4.37 7.00
N HIS A 36 -1.26 -4.39 7.67
CA HIS A 36 -2.23 -3.32 7.61
C HIS A 36 -2.16 -2.47 8.88
N SER A 37 -2.40 -1.17 8.75
CA SER A 37 -2.44 -0.27 9.90
C SER A 37 -3.35 0.93 9.65
N ASP A 38 -3.37 1.85 10.61
CA ASP A 38 -4.07 3.13 10.52
C ASP A 38 -3.15 4.26 10.03
N LEU A 39 -3.77 5.41 9.70
CA LEU A 39 -3.04 6.58 9.22
C LEU A 39 -2.07 7.13 10.27
N SER A 40 -2.40 7.05 11.56
CA SER A 40 -1.52 7.49 12.64
C SER A 40 -0.22 6.69 12.72
N SER A 41 -0.21 5.45 12.26
CA SER A 41 0.97 4.59 12.22
C SER A 41 1.87 4.84 11.00
N ALA A 42 1.39 5.63 10.01
CA ALA A 42 2.11 5.99 8.79
C ALA A 42 3.20 7.04 9.05
N THR A 43 4.28 6.61 9.70
CA THR A 43 5.44 7.47 9.99
C THR A 43 6.61 7.15 9.06
N PRO A 44 7.42 8.14 8.66
CA PRO A 44 8.64 7.90 7.89
C PRO A 44 9.52 6.86 8.58
N GLY A 45 9.85 5.77 7.87
CA GLY A 45 10.64 4.66 8.40
C GLY A 45 9.86 3.50 9.04
N ALA A 46 8.53 3.60 9.18
CA ALA A 46 7.70 2.48 9.65
C ALA A 46 7.57 1.32 8.63
N ALA A 47 7.73 1.63 7.35
CA ALA A 47 7.72 0.68 6.24
C ALA A 47 8.58 1.20 5.07
N ASP A 48 8.94 0.30 4.16
CA ASP A 48 9.63 0.64 2.91
C ASP A 48 8.64 1.23 1.88
N LEU A 49 7.39 0.78 1.93
CA LEU A 49 6.30 1.22 1.05
C LEU A 49 4.99 1.35 1.81
N PHE A 50 4.27 2.43 1.56
CA PHE A 50 2.93 2.69 2.06
C PHE A 50 1.94 2.64 0.91
N VAL A 51 0.93 1.77 1.01
CA VAL A 51 -0.18 1.70 0.06
C VAL A 51 -1.41 2.33 0.71
N MET A 52 -1.86 3.45 0.17
CA MET A 52 -2.90 4.27 0.80
C MET A 52 -4.02 4.61 -0.18
N ALA A 53 -5.24 4.68 0.32
CA ALA A 53 -6.35 5.20 -0.47
C ALA A 53 -6.19 6.71 -0.70
N LYS A 54 -6.61 7.19 -1.88
CA LYS A 54 -6.43 8.59 -2.32
C LYS A 54 -7.03 9.63 -1.36
N ASP A 55 -8.10 9.28 -0.69
CA ASP A 55 -8.80 10.10 0.31
C ASP A 55 -7.94 10.42 1.54
N ILE A 56 -7.06 9.51 1.96
CA ILE A 56 -6.18 9.69 3.12
C ILE A 56 -4.73 9.98 2.75
N ALA A 57 -4.30 9.67 1.52
CA ALA A 57 -2.92 9.83 1.08
C ALA A 57 -2.44 11.29 1.20
N ALA A 58 -3.31 12.27 0.97
CA ALA A 58 -2.99 13.69 1.12
C ALA A 58 -2.70 14.11 2.57
N SER A 59 -3.18 13.34 3.55
CA SER A 59 -2.96 13.58 4.97
C SER A 59 -1.77 12.78 5.51
N ALA A 60 -1.14 11.93 4.70
CA ALA A 60 0.00 11.15 5.11
C ALA A 60 1.26 12.01 5.19
N SER A 61 2.08 11.80 6.23
CA SER A 61 3.35 12.51 6.43
C SER A 61 4.56 11.71 5.91
N VAL A 62 4.33 10.78 4.98
CA VAL A 62 5.37 9.88 4.44
C VAL A 62 5.92 10.42 3.11
N PRO A 63 7.18 10.13 2.76
CA PRO A 63 7.77 10.55 1.49
C PRO A 63 7.01 10.00 0.27
N GLU A 64 6.84 10.83 -0.77
CA GLU A 64 6.21 10.39 -2.03
C GLU A 64 6.95 9.22 -2.69
N SER A 65 8.26 9.10 -2.49
CA SER A 65 9.06 7.98 -2.98
C SER A 65 8.67 6.63 -2.37
N GLN A 66 8.05 6.64 -1.19
CA GLN A 66 7.60 5.45 -0.47
C GLN A 66 6.08 5.33 -0.47
N LEU A 67 5.36 6.14 -1.25
CA LEU A 67 3.91 6.21 -1.24
C LEU A 67 3.33 5.71 -2.57
N VAL A 68 2.46 4.70 -2.48
CA VAL A 68 1.61 4.24 -3.57
C VAL A 68 0.15 4.58 -3.22
N VAL A 69 -0.49 5.34 -4.10
CA VAL A 69 -1.86 5.78 -3.93
C VAL A 69 -2.78 4.95 -4.82
N ILE A 70 -3.84 4.40 -4.22
CA ILE A 70 -4.90 3.66 -4.93
C ILE A 70 -6.23 4.39 -4.79
N THR A 71 -7.05 4.36 -5.83
CA THR A 71 -8.37 5.00 -5.83
C THR A 71 -9.46 4.01 -5.42
N ASN A 72 -9.34 2.76 -5.83
CA ASN A 72 -10.28 1.70 -5.51
C ASN A 72 -9.57 0.49 -4.88
N ILE A 73 -9.83 0.27 -3.58
CA ILE A 73 -9.26 -0.85 -2.82
C ILE A 73 -9.64 -2.25 -3.33
N ILE A 74 -10.70 -2.34 -4.14
CA ILE A 74 -11.21 -3.58 -4.73
C ILE A 74 -10.54 -3.84 -6.09
N ASP A 75 -10.04 -2.80 -6.76
CA ASP A 75 -9.46 -2.94 -8.09
C ASP A 75 -8.02 -3.47 -8.02
N ILE A 76 -7.89 -4.78 -8.13
CA ILE A 76 -6.59 -5.48 -8.14
C ILE A 76 -5.74 -5.06 -9.35
N ASN A 77 -6.35 -4.69 -10.47
CA ASN A 77 -5.59 -4.29 -11.65
C ASN A 77 -4.94 -2.91 -11.44
N GLU A 78 -5.66 -1.96 -10.82
CA GLU A 78 -5.09 -0.68 -10.41
C GLU A 78 -3.91 -0.91 -9.45
N LEU A 79 -4.12 -1.73 -8.42
CA LEU A 79 -3.09 -2.04 -7.44
C LEU A 79 -1.85 -2.68 -8.08
N GLU A 80 -2.04 -3.64 -9.00
CA GLU A 80 -0.94 -4.28 -9.72
C GLU A 80 -0.16 -3.28 -10.59
N ALA A 81 -0.87 -2.41 -11.32
CA ALA A 81 -0.23 -1.40 -12.16
C ALA A 81 0.62 -0.42 -11.32
N GLN A 82 0.08 0.05 -10.19
CA GLN A 82 0.78 0.97 -9.30
C GLN A 82 1.99 0.33 -8.63
N LEU A 83 1.83 -0.90 -8.10
CA LEU A 83 2.94 -1.63 -7.49
C LEU A 83 4.05 -1.90 -8.51
N ARG A 84 3.72 -2.38 -9.73
CA ARG A 84 4.69 -2.56 -10.81
C ARG A 84 5.42 -1.25 -11.15
N ALA A 85 4.68 -0.15 -11.27
CA ALA A 85 5.26 1.15 -11.58
C ALA A 85 6.19 1.66 -10.47
N TRP A 86 5.90 1.37 -9.21
CA TRP A 86 6.76 1.69 -8.08
C TRP A 86 8.06 0.86 -8.14
N PHE A 87 7.94 -0.46 -8.25
CA PHE A 87 9.10 -1.36 -8.34
C PHE A 87 10.00 -1.08 -9.56
N ALA A 88 9.45 -0.60 -10.67
CA ALA A 88 10.21 -0.27 -11.87
C ALA A 88 11.01 1.05 -11.77
N LYS A 89 10.69 1.91 -10.80
CA LYS A 89 11.42 3.18 -10.54
C LYS A 89 12.60 3.01 -9.58
N GLN A 90 12.74 1.83 -8.98
CA GLN A 90 13.75 1.48 -8.00
C GLN A 90 14.98 0.87 -8.67
#